data_AF-A0A368NP39-F1
#
_entry.id   AF-A0A368NP39-F1
#
_cell.length_a   1.000
_cell.length_b   1.000
_cell.length_c   1.000
_cell.angle_alpha   90.00
_cell.angle_beta   90.00
_cell.angle_gamma   90.00
#
_symmetry.space_group_name_H-M   'P 1'
#
loop_
_entity.id
_entity.type
_entity.pdbx_description
1 polymer ?
#
loop_
_entity_poly.entity_id
_entity_poly.type
_entity_poly.pdbx_seq_one_letter_code
_entity_poly.pdbx_strand_id
1 'polypeptide(L)'
;MLRYFSGVQIQFEDLAEDVWRFRHKHFVERFGWNALRRPDGMERDQFDHDDAVHLVLCKNEEVVGYSRLLPTMKPHLLSHVYPEIASGNPYPVGESVYEWTRCVAEQNVTIDGISASNILLTGVLEFCLASGIEALIVETHPKLMHLLISTGWNVQPLAAPSVYAESLVVPICATPLVSALRTHHQLYGIEGSLLDRSPQRTSETGDLSRRYPLQSIGSVKESILSYA
;
A
#
# COMPACT_ATOMS: atom_id res chain seq x y z
N MET A 1 -3.24 14.43 -6.92
CA MET A 1 -3.88 13.27 -7.60
C MET A 1 -3.11 12.01 -7.25
N LEU A 2 -3.77 10.86 -7.28
CA LEU A 2 -3.15 9.56 -7.05
C LEU A 2 -2.64 9.01 -8.39
N ARG A 3 -1.33 8.97 -8.54
CA ARG A 3 -0.66 8.28 -9.64
C ARG A 3 -0.51 6.80 -9.26
N TYR A 4 -0.54 5.92 -10.24
CA TYR A 4 -0.30 4.50 -10.02
C TYR A 4 0.68 3.98 -11.05
N PHE A 5 1.48 2.98 -10.68
CA PHE A 5 2.52 2.41 -11.54
C PHE A 5 2.65 0.92 -11.24
N SER A 6 2.93 0.10 -12.26
CA SER A 6 3.51 -1.22 -12.01
C SER A 6 4.96 -1.09 -11.51
N GLY A 7 5.50 -2.16 -10.93
CA GLY A 7 6.88 -2.24 -10.49
C GLY A 7 7.88 -2.03 -11.63
N VAL A 8 7.52 -2.43 -12.86
CA VAL A 8 8.32 -2.10 -14.06
C VAL A 8 8.29 -0.59 -14.32
N GLN A 9 7.10 0.01 -14.34
CA GLN A 9 6.91 1.41 -14.74
C GLN A 9 7.59 2.38 -13.78
N ILE A 10 7.41 2.18 -12.46
CA ILE A 10 7.95 3.10 -11.46
C ILE A 10 9.47 3.22 -11.51
N GLN A 11 10.19 2.23 -12.04
CA GLN A 11 11.65 2.28 -12.19
C GLN A 11 12.12 3.31 -13.24
N PHE A 12 11.22 3.74 -14.13
CA PHE A 12 11.50 4.71 -15.21
C PHE A 12 10.90 6.08 -14.95
N GLU A 13 10.22 6.29 -13.83
CA GLU A 13 9.63 7.56 -13.47
C GLU A 13 10.65 8.47 -12.79
N ASP A 14 10.60 9.76 -13.12
CA ASP A 14 11.50 10.75 -12.50
C ASP A 14 11.28 10.87 -10.98
N LEU A 15 10.06 10.54 -10.49
CA LEU A 15 9.69 10.56 -9.07
C LEU A 15 10.11 9.31 -8.28
N ALA A 16 10.72 8.31 -8.92
CA ALA A 16 10.99 7.01 -8.29
C ALA A 16 11.85 7.14 -7.03
N GLU A 17 12.92 7.94 -7.10
CA GLU A 17 13.81 8.16 -5.96
C GLU A 17 13.07 8.82 -4.80
N ASP A 18 12.22 9.82 -5.08
CA ASP A 18 11.41 10.49 -4.06
C ASP A 18 10.47 9.51 -3.35
N VAL A 19 9.89 8.55 -4.08
CA VAL A 19 9.06 7.50 -3.47
C VAL A 19 9.87 6.63 -2.51
N TRP A 20 11.05 6.16 -2.91
CA TRP A 20 11.86 5.29 -2.05
C TRP A 20 12.39 6.03 -0.82
N ARG A 21 12.74 7.31 -0.97
CA ARG A 21 13.12 8.18 0.15
C ARG A 21 11.94 8.50 1.06
N PHE A 22 10.76 8.74 0.49
CA PHE A 22 9.52 8.93 1.24
C PHE A 22 9.22 7.70 2.11
N ARG A 23 9.27 6.51 1.50
CA ARG A 23 9.11 5.26 2.23
C ARG A 23 10.14 5.09 3.35
N HIS A 24 11.42 5.38 3.09
CA HIS A 24 12.47 5.32 4.12
C HIS A 24 12.18 6.26 5.30
N LYS A 25 11.83 7.52 5.02
CA LYS A 25 11.45 8.51 6.03
C LYS A 25 10.32 8.00 6.93
N HIS A 26 9.31 7.34 6.37
CA HIS A 26 8.15 6.90 7.12
C HIS A 26 8.34 5.53 7.81
N PHE A 27 8.70 4.50 7.05
CA PHE A 27 8.77 3.13 7.57
C PHE A 27 10.02 2.91 8.42
N VAL A 28 11.16 3.46 8.01
CA VAL A 28 12.43 3.26 8.73
C VAL A 28 12.59 4.30 9.83
N GLU A 29 12.61 5.58 9.50
CA GLU A 29 12.94 6.62 10.48
C GLU A 29 11.80 6.90 11.46
N ARG A 30 10.56 6.98 10.99
CA ARG A 30 9.40 7.31 11.84
C ARG A 30 8.79 6.10 12.55
N PHE A 31 8.64 4.97 11.87
CA PHE A 31 8.06 3.76 12.48
C PHE A 31 9.09 2.80 13.07
N GLY A 32 10.38 3.04 12.84
CA GLY A 32 11.47 2.28 13.47
C GLY A 32 11.68 0.88 12.90
N TRP A 33 11.23 0.60 11.67
CA TRP A 33 11.43 -0.69 10.98
C TRP A 33 12.86 -0.78 10.47
N ASN A 34 13.79 -0.98 11.40
CA ASN A 34 15.23 -0.87 11.17
C ASN A 34 15.79 -1.97 10.26
N ALA A 35 15.10 -3.10 10.07
CA ALA A 35 15.56 -4.11 9.12
C ALA A 35 15.31 -3.74 7.65
N LEU A 36 14.42 -2.78 7.39
CA LEU A 36 14.28 -2.18 6.07
C LEU A 36 15.33 -1.09 5.78
N ARG A 37 16.16 -0.74 6.79
CA ARG A 37 17.17 0.31 6.65
C ARG A 37 18.21 -0.09 5.62
N ARG A 38 18.40 0.77 4.63
CA ARG A 38 19.42 0.63 3.59
C ARG A 38 20.41 1.80 3.64
N PRO A 39 21.71 1.58 3.29
CA PRO A 39 22.71 2.65 3.31
C PRO A 39 22.45 3.81 2.34
N ASP A 40 21.67 3.56 1.29
CA ASP A 40 21.30 4.55 0.26
C ASP A 40 20.15 5.50 0.71
N GLY A 41 19.56 5.25 1.90
CA GLY A 41 18.44 6.01 2.43
C GLY A 41 17.15 5.83 1.62
N MET A 42 17.03 4.70 0.90
CA MET A 42 15.88 4.34 0.09
C MET A 42 15.27 3.04 0.63
N GLU A 43 13.97 3.01 0.90
CA GLU A 43 13.30 1.80 1.37
C GLU A 43 12.69 1.05 0.19
N ARG A 44 13.25 -0.13 -0.07
CA ARG A 44 12.76 -1.13 -1.03
C ARG A 44 13.08 -2.52 -0.54
N ASP A 45 12.14 -3.44 -0.69
CA ASP A 45 12.25 -4.84 -0.30
C ASP A 45 12.06 -5.77 -1.51
N GLN A 46 12.15 -7.08 -1.29
CA GLN A 46 12.03 -8.09 -2.34
C GLN A 46 10.66 -8.14 -3.01
N PHE A 47 9.65 -7.49 -2.44
CA PHE A 47 8.28 -7.45 -2.98
C PHE A 47 8.05 -6.24 -3.88
N ASP A 48 9.03 -5.35 -4.03
CA ASP A 48 9.05 -4.30 -5.07
C ASP A 48 9.45 -4.88 -6.45
N HIS A 49 8.79 -5.97 -6.84
CA HIS A 49 8.99 -6.65 -8.11
C HIS A 49 8.11 -6.07 -9.22
N ASP A 50 8.32 -6.51 -10.46
CA ASP A 50 7.69 -5.99 -11.69
C ASP A 50 6.15 -5.86 -11.64
N ASP A 51 5.46 -6.77 -10.96
CA ASP A 51 3.99 -6.79 -10.86
C ASP A 51 3.42 -6.11 -9.60
N ALA A 52 4.27 -5.53 -8.74
CA ALA A 52 3.77 -4.75 -7.62
C ALA A 52 3.07 -3.50 -8.16
N VAL A 53 1.95 -3.13 -7.55
CA VAL A 53 1.25 -1.88 -7.88
C VAL A 53 1.62 -0.83 -6.85
N HIS A 54 2.19 0.26 -7.31
CA HIS A 54 2.58 1.41 -6.51
C HIS A 54 1.56 2.52 -6.68
N LEU A 55 0.95 2.97 -5.59
CA LEU A 55 0.00 4.09 -5.57
C LEU A 55 0.70 5.27 -4.88
N VAL A 56 0.90 6.36 -5.62
CA VAL A 56 1.68 7.52 -5.19
C VAL A 56 0.76 8.74 -5.17
N LEU A 57 0.52 9.28 -3.99
CA LEU A 57 -0.24 10.51 -3.83
C LEU A 57 0.68 11.71 -3.96
N CYS A 58 0.47 12.50 -5.02
CA CYS A 58 1.25 13.71 -5.26
C CYS A 58 0.42 14.98 -5.00
N LYS A 59 1.07 15.99 -4.42
CA LYS A 59 0.58 17.38 -4.32
C LYS A 59 1.68 18.29 -4.87
N ASN A 60 1.39 19.05 -5.93
CA ASN A 60 2.37 19.91 -6.61
C ASN A 60 3.67 19.15 -6.95
N GLU A 61 3.54 17.95 -7.53
CA GLU A 61 4.63 17.03 -7.88
C GLU A 61 5.39 16.39 -6.71
N GLU A 62 5.22 16.88 -5.48
CA GLU A 62 5.80 16.26 -4.28
C GLU A 62 5.01 15.02 -3.84
N VAL A 63 5.73 13.97 -3.44
CA VAL A 63 5.15 12.77 -2.83
C VAL A 63 4.68 13.09 -1.42
N VAL A 64 3.37 13.02 -1.19
CA VAL A 64 2.75 13.27 0.12
C VAL A 64 2.01 12.05 0.68
N GLY A 65 2.00 10.95 -0.07
CA GLY A 65 1.50 9.66 0.39
C GLY A 65 1.87 8.53 -0.55
N TYR A 66 1.87 7.32 -0.02
CA TYR A 66 2.27 6.12 -0.73
C TYR A 66 1.50 4.90 -0.23
N SER A 67 1.21 3.98 -1.14
CA SER A 67 0.65 2.66 -0.84
C SER A 67 1.14 1.64 -1.87
N ARG A 68 1.19 0.35 -1.51
CA ARG A 68 1.56 -0.75 -2.41
C ARG A 68 0.54 -1.88 -2.37
N LEU A 69 0.21 -2.45 -3.52
CA LEU A 69 -0.59 -3.68 -3.64
C LEU A 69 0.27 -4.78 -4.27
N LEU A 70 0.27 -5.97 -3.67
CA LEU A 70 1.03 -7.12 -4.13
C LEU A 70 0.06 -8.22 -4.61
N PRO A 71 0.22 -8.78 -5.82
CA PRO A 71 -0.67 -9.83 -6.30
C PRO A 71 -0.50 -11.09 -5.43
N THR A 72 -1.60 -11.64 -4.89
CA THR A 72 -1.54 -12.84 -4.03
C THR A 72 -1.12 -14.11 -4.75
N MET A 73 -1.14 -14.11 -6.09
CA MET A 73 -0.63 -15.19 -6.93
C MET A 73 0.92 -15.27 -6.99
N LYS A 74 1.62 -14.35 -6.32
CA LYS A 74 3.08 -14.30 -6.21
C LYS A 74 3.48 -14.26 -4.73
N PRO A 75 4.77 -14.46 -4.39
CA PRO A 75 5.24 -14.23 -3.03
C PRO A 75 4.84 -12.85 -2.50
N HIS A 76 4.21 -12.82 -1.33
CA HIS A 76 3.78 -11.62 -0.62
C HIS A 76 4.06 -11.79 0.88
N LEU A 77 3.80 -10.78 1.71
CA LEU A 77 4.28 -10.78 3.10
C LEU A 77 3.58 -11.85 3.95
N LEU A 78 2.26 -11.99 3.87
CA LEU A 78 1.52 -13.02 4.59
C LEU A 78 1.87 -14.44 4.15
N SER A 79 2.36 -14.66 2.92
CA SER A 79 2.80 -15.98 2.50
C SER A 79 4.26 -16.29 2.87
N HIS A 80 5.15 -15.29 2.93
CA HIS A 80 6.61 -15.51 2.99
C HIS A 80 7.31 -14.89 4.20
N VAL A 81 6.74 -13.88 4.84
CA VAL A 81 7.37 -13.18 5.97
C VAL A 81 6.71 -13.55 7.28
N TYR A 82 5.37 -13.58 7.32
CA TYR A 82 4.62 -13.79 8.57
C TYR A 82 3.36 -14.66 8.43
N PRO A 83 3.46 -15.85 7.81
CA PRO A 83 2.32 -16.76 7.63
C PRO A 83 1.62 -17.18 8.93
N GLU A 84 2.33 -17.12 10.06
CA GLU A 84 1.77 -17.40 11.38
C GLU A 84 0.62 -16.46 11.78
N ILE A 85 0.55 -15.25 11.22
CA ILE A 85 -0.51 -14.28 11.54
C ILE A 85 -1.88 -14.80 11.09
N ALA A 86 -1.96 -15.53 9.98
CA ALA A 86 -3.18 -16.19 9.54
C ALA A 86 -3.61 -17.36 10.43
N SER A 87 -2.76 -17.79 11.39
CA SER A 87 -3.06 -18.91 12.30
C SER A 87 -3.46 -20.21 11.60
N GLY A 88 -2.93 -20.44 10.39
CA GLY A 88 -3.27 -21.60 9.54
C GLY A 88 -4.65 -21.52 8.86
N ASN A 89 -5.40 -20.43 9.04
CA ASN A 89 -6.67 -20.24 8.35
C ASN A 89 -6.45 -19.93 6.87
N PRO A 90 -7.33 -20.42 5.98
CA PRO A 90 -7.30 -20.02 4.58
C PRO A 90 -7.66 -18.54 4.44
N TYR A 91 -7.07 -17.90 3.43
CA TYR A 91 -7.39 -16.54 3.01
C TYR A 91 -7.52 -16.51 1.48
N PRO A 92 -8.23 -15.52 0.90
CA PRO A 92 -8.43 -15.47 -0.55
C PRO A 92 -7.10 -15.26 -1.29
N VAL A 93 -6.93 -15.99 -2.38
CA VAL A 93 -5.80 -15.90 -3.30
C VAL A 93 -6.36 -16.00 -4.71
N GLY A 94 -5.95 -15.11 -5.61
CA GLY A 94 -6.46 -15.08 -6.99
C GLY A 94 -5.99 -13.89 -7.80
N GLU A 95 -6.32 -13.87 -9.09
CA GLU A 95 -5.91 -12.81 -10.04
C GLU A 95 -6.44 -11.42 -9.67
N SER A 96 -7.62 -11.36 -9.05
CA SER A 96 -8.24 -10.12 -8.56
C SER A 96 -8.06 -9.90 -7.05
N VAL A 97 -7.11 -10.60 -6.41
CA VAL A 97 -6.86 -10.50 -4.97
C VAL A 97 -5.43 -10.05 -4.71
N TYR A 98 -5.29 -8.99 -3.92
CA TYR A 98 -3.99 -8.35 -3.64
C TYR A 98 -3.76 -8.23 -2.13
N GLU A 99 -2.51 -8.24 -1.71
CA GLU A 99 -2.10 -7.85 -0.36
C GLU A 99 -1.81 -6.34 -0.33
N TRP A 100 -2.46 -5.63 0.59
CA TRP A 100 -2.29 -4.19 0.74
C TRP A 100 -1.20 -3.88 1.77
N THR A 101 -0.11 -3.28 1.32
CA THR A 101 1.08 -2.99 2.13
C THR A 101 1.50 -1.53 2.03
N ARG A 102 2.34 -1.09 2.98
CA ARG A 102 3.05 0.19 2.95
C ARG A 102 2.15 1.41 2.71
N CYS A 103 1.02 1.52 3.41
CA CYS A 103 0.10 2.64 3.24
C CYS A 103 0.34 3.76 4.27
N VAL A 104 0.86 4.90 3.83
CA VAL A 104 1.16 6.05 4.70
C VAL A 104 1.05 7.37 3.95
N ALA A 105 0.61 8.43 4.63
CA ALA A 105 0.58 9.80 4.10
C ALA A 105 1.11 10.80 5.12
N GLU A 106 1.45 12.00 4.63
CA GLU A 106 1.85 13.13 5.47
C GLU A 106 0.69 13.59 6.37
N GLN A 107 0.94 13.69 7.68
CA GLN A 107 -0.10 13.99 8.67
C GLN A 107 -0.63 15.43 8.58
N ASN A 108 0.23 16.36 8.17
CA ASN A 108 -0.06 17.80 8.16
C ASN A 108 -0.32 18.34 6.75
N VAL A 109 -0.48 17.47 5.76
CA VAL A 109 -0.80 17.86 4.39
C VAL A 109 -2.28 17.67 4.13
N THR A 110 -2.89 18.72 3.58
CA THR A 110 -4.24 18.66 3.02
C THR A 110 -4.21 18.93 1.51
N ILE A 111 -5.14 18.32 0.79
CA ILE A 111 -5.42 18.55 -0.64
C ILE A 111 -6.89 18.98 -0.69
N ASP A 112 -7.14 20.20 -1.16
CA ASP A 112 -8.48 20.79 -1.22
C ASP A 112 -9.25 20.75 0.12
N GLY A 113 -8.53 20.93 1.23
CA GLY A 113 -9.08 20.91 2.59
C GLY A 113 -9.21 19.52 3.22
N ILE A 114 -8.86 18.46 2.49
CA ILE A 114 -9.00 17.05 2.92
C ILE A 114 -7.63 16.51 3.31
N SER A 115 -7.52 15.76 4.41
CA SER A 115 -6.23 15.19 4.82
C SER A 115 -5.68 14.23 3.76
N ALA A 116 -4.36 14.24 3.56
CA ALA A 116 -3.68 13.37 2.60
C ALA A 116 -3.96 11.88 2.89
N SER A 117 -4.10 11.48 4.16
CA SER A 117 -4.48 10.13 4.55
C SER A 117 -5.86 9.71 4.05
N ASN A 118 -6.87 10.60 4.15
CA ASN A 118 -8.22 10.30 3.66
C ASN A 118 -8.26 10.25 2.13
N ILE A 119 -7.51 11.13 1.47
CA ILE A 119 -7.34 11.09 0.00
C ILE A 119 -6.67 9.79 -0.43
N LEU A 120 -5.59 9.36 0.25
CA LEU A 120 -4.89 8.13 -0.09
C LEU A 120 -5.78 6.90 0.10
N LEU A 121 -6.48 6.78 1.24
CA LEU A 121 -7.41 5.66 1.50
C LEU A 121 -8.55 5.60 0.48
N THR A 122 -9.11 6.76 0.13
CA THR A 122 -10.16 6.85 -0.90
C THR A 122 -9.61 6.50 -2.29
N GLY A 123 -8.39 6.95 -2.59
CA GLY A 123 -7.73 6.66 -3.85
C GLY A 123 -7.39 5.17 -4.01
N VAL A 124 -6.97 4.48 -2.94
CA VAL A 124 -6.79 3.02 -2.96
C VAL A 124 -8.11 2.31 -3.26
N LEU A 125 -9.20 2.72 -2.58
CA LEU A 125 -10.53 2.19 -2.84
C LEU A 125 -10.95 2.37 -4.31
N GLU A 126 -10.82 3.59 -4.82
CA GLU A 126 -11.16 3.91 -6.21
C GLU A 126 -10.32 3.12 -7.20
N PHE A 127 -9.01 3.00 -6.95
CA PHE A 127 -8.10 2.20 -7.77
C PHE A 127 -8.52 0.73 -7.83
N CYS A 128 -8.88 0.14 -6.68
CA CYS A 128 -9.32 -1.25 -6.62
C CYS A 128 -10.58 -1.48 -7.46
N LEU A 129 -11.58 -0.60 -7.33
CA LEU A 129 -12.80 -0.67 -8.11
C LEU A 129 -12.55 -0.48 -9.62
N ALA A 130 -11.70 0.49 -9.99
CA ALA A 130 -11.36 0.75 -11.38
C ALA A 130 -10.57 -0.38 -12.05
N SER A 131 -9.79 -1.13 -11.25
CA SER A 131 -8.92 -2.21 -11.72
C SER A 131 -9.55 -3.60 -11.61
N GLY A 132 -10.80 -3.70 -11.14
CA GLY A 132 -11.48 -4.98 -10.94
C GLY A 132 -10.90 -5.84 -9.80
N ILE A 133 -10.24 -5.21 -8.82
CA ILE A 133 -9.75 -5.90 -7.62
C ILE A 133 -10.96 -6.17 -6.71
N GLU A 134 -11.15 -7.44 -6.37
CA GLU A 134 -12.33 -7.92 -5.63
C GLU A 134 -12.06 -8.05 -4.13
N ALA A 135 -10.81 -8.23 -3.72
CA ALA A 135 -10.43 -8.32 -2.32
C ALA A 135 -9.00 -7.87 -2.07
N LEU A 136 -8.81 -7.23 -0.91
CA LEU A 136 -7.50 -6.94 -0.34
C LEU A 136 -7.31 -7.79 0.92
N ILE A 137 -6.21 -8.55 1.00
CA ILE A 137 -5.75 -9.06 2.29
C ILE A 137 -4.84 -8.01 2.94
N VAL A 138 -4.99 -7.82 4.24
CA VAL A 138 -4.26 -6.79 4.99
C VAL A 138 -3.96 -7.31 6.38
N GLU A 139 -2.71 -7.27 6.78
CA GLU A 139 -2.34 -7.36 8.18
C GLU A 139 -2.30 -5.93 8.71
N THR A 140 -3.03 -5.65 9.79
CA THR A 140 -3.12 -4.27 10.26
C THR A 140 -3.42 -4.18 11.76
N HIS A 141 -3.23 -2.99 12.35
CA HIS A 141 -3.84 -2.67 13.64
C HIS A 141 -5.37 -2.76 13.57
N PRO A 142 -6.05 -3.21 14.65
CA PRO A 142 -7.50 -3.13 14.76
C PRO A 142 -8.08 -1.73 14.53
N LYS A 143 -7.31 -0.66 14.82
CA LYS A 143 -7.71 0.74 14.54
C LYS A 143 -8.04 0.96 13.06
N LEU A 144 -7.21 0.46 12.14
CA LEU A 144 -7.47 0.60 10.71
C LEU A 144 -8.68 -0.24 10.28
N MET A 145 -8.81 -1.47 10.80
CA MET A 145 -10.01 -2.29 10.55
C MET A 145 -11.29 -1.54 10.92
N HIS A 146 -11.32 -0.89 12.10
CA HIS A 146 -12.45 -0.06 12.50
C HIS A 146 -12.67 1.15 11.57
N LEU A 147 -11.60 1.81 11.14
CA LEU A 147 -11.69 2.92 10.18
C LEU A 147 -12.32 2.45 8.85
N LEU A 148 -11.84 1.34 8.28
CA LEU A 148 -12.37 0.77 7.03
C LEU A 148 -13.86 0.41 7.17
N ILE A 149 -14.25 -0.26 8.27
CA ILE A 149 -15.66 -0.58 8.54
C ILE A 149 -16.50 0.70 8.63
N SER A 150 -16.03 1.69 9.41
CA SER A 150 -16.76 2.95 9.61
C SER A 150 -16.90 3.79 8.34
N THR A 151 -16.06 3.56 7.34
CA THR A 151 -16.06 4.27 6.04
C THR A 151 -16.72 3.46 4.92
N GLY A 152 -17.32 2.30 5.25
CA GLY A 152 -18.22 1.57 4.37
C GLY A 152 -17.60 0.38 3.65
N TRP A 153 -16.32 0.06 3.90
CA TRP A 153 -15.72 -1.18 3.39
C TRP A 153 -16.41 -2.40 4.01
N ASN A 154 -16.54 -3.48 3.24
CA ASN A 154 -16.86 -4.78 3.81
C ASN A 154 -15.57 -5.44 4.28
N VAL A 155 -15.44 -5.67 5.60
CA VAL A 155 -14.21 -6.18 6.21
C VAL A 155 -14.51 -7.42 7.03
N GLN A 156 -13.74 -8.49 6.79
CA GLN A 156 -13.83 -9.75 7.52
C GLN A 156 -12.47 -10.08 8.14
N PRO A 157 -12.39 -10.36 9.46
CA PRO A 157 -11.14 -10.88 10.04
C PRO A 157 -10.85 -12.28 9.50
N LEU A 158 -9.60 -12.53 9.13
CA LEU A 158 -9.10 -13.83 8.67
C LEU A 158 -8.63 -14.72 9.83
N ALA A 159 -8.24 -14.10 10.95
CA ALA A 159 -7.88 -14.76 12.19
C ALA A 159 -8.18 -13.83 13.38
N ALA A 160 -8.10 -14.37 14.60
CA ALA A 160 -8.19 -13.56 15.80
C ALA A 160 -7.00 -12.57 15.87
N PRO A 161 -7.19 -11.37 16.46
CA PRO A 161 -6.08 -10.48 16.73
C PRO A 161 -5.00 -11.17 17.57
N SER A 162 -3.74 -10.97 17.20
CA SER A 162 -2.58 -11.54 17.88
C SER A 162 -1.47 -10.50 18.01
N VAL A 163 -0.51 -10.75 18.89
CA VAL A 163 0.68 -9.90 19.01
C VAL A 163 1.76 -10.43 18.08
N TYR A 164 2.21 -9.61 17.16
CA TYR A 164 3.33 -9.87 16.26
C TYR A 164 4.35 -8.73 16.37
N ALA A 165 5.62 -9.07 16.62
CA ALA A 165 6.69 -8.07 16.82
C ALA A 165 6.28 -6.93 17.78
N GLU A 166 5.79 -7.29 18.98
CA GLU A 166 5.33 -6.37 20.03
C GLU A 166 4.11 -5.49 19.65
N SER A 167 3.52 -5.72 18.48
CA SER A 167 2.40 -4.96 17.95
C SER A 167 1.14 -5.81 17.89
N LEU A 168 -0.01 -5.22 18.24
CA LEU A 168 -1.30 -5.87 18.03
C LEU A 168 -1.66 -5.84 16.54
N VAL A 169 -1.92 -7.01 15.97
CA VAL A 169 -2.19 -7.21 14.55
C VAL A 169 -3.42 -8.08 14.37
N VAL A 170 -4.24 -7.74 13.39
CA VAL A 170 -5.33 -8.56 12.89
C VAL A 170 -5.20 -8.70 11.37
N PRO A 171 -5.15 -9.92 10.82
CA PRO A 171 -5.27 -10.12 9.38
C PRO A 171 -6.75 -10.00 8.99
N ILE A 172 -7.02 -9.24 7.94
CA ILE A 172 -8.37 -8.98 7.43
C ILE A 172 -8.43 -9.20 5.92
N CYS A 173 -9.61 -9.55 5.42
CA CYS A 173 -10.00 -9.39 4.04
C CYS A 173 -10.89 -8.14 3.95
N ALA A 174 -10.51 -7.17 3.14
CA ALA A 174 -11.25 -5.95 2.86
C ALA A 174 -11.73 -5.96 1.40
N THR A 175 -13.05 -5.96 1.22
CA THR A 175 -13.69 -5.92 -0.09
C THR A 175 -14.03 -4.47 -0.46
N PRO A 176 -13.49 -3.93 -1.58
CA PRO A 176 -13.87 -2.62 -2.06
C PRO A 176 -15.31 -2.62 -2.58
N LEU A 177 -16.08 -1.60 -2.24
CA LEU A 177 -17.49 -1.46 -2.67
C LEU A 177 -17.74 -0.08 -3.29
N VAL A 178 -18.54 -0.04 -4.35
CA VAL A 178 -18.98 1.23 -4.96
C VAL A 178 -19.75 2.10 -3.95
N SER A 179 -20.51 1.47 -3.03
CA SER A 179 -21.17 2.18 -1.93
C SER A 179 -20.17 2.81 -0.97
N ALA A 180 -19.07 2.11 -0.65
CA ALA A 180 -18.00 2.64 0.18
C ALA A 180 -17.36 3.87 -0.49
N LEU A 181 -17.09 3.81 -1.79
CA LEU A 181 -16.50 4.95 -2.52
C LEU A 181 -17.43 6.17 -2.47
N ARG A 182 -18.74 5.96 -2.64
CA ARG A 182 -19.74 7.03 -2.47
C ARG A 182 -19.73 7.59 -1.05
N THR A 183 -19.65 6.73 -0.03
CA THR A 183 -19.55 7.15 1.37
C THR A 183 -18.30 8.00 1.61
N HIS A 184 -17.14 7.59 1.10
CA HIS A 184 -15.91 8.38 1.17
C HIS A 184 -16.07 9.76 0.52
N HIS A 185 -16.64 9.83 -0.68
CA HIS A 185 -16.85 11.11 -1.38
C HIS A 185 -17.77 12.04 -0.57
N GLN A 186 -18.84 11.50 0.01
CA GLN A 186 -19.76 12.27 0.85
C GLN A 186 -19.13 12.71 2.17
N LEU A 187 -18.42 11.81 2.86
CA LEU A 187 -17.82 12.09 4.17
C LEU A 187 -16.71 13.13 4.09
N TYR A 188 -15.91 13.08 3.03
CA TYR A 188 -14.72 13.93 2.89
C TYR A 188 -14.94 15.11 1.94
N GLY A 189 -16.06 15.19 1.23
CA GLY A 189 -16.30 16.24 0.24
C GLY A 189 -15.41 16.10 -1.00
N ILE A 190 -15.10 14.87 -1.42
CA ILE A 190 -14.26 14.61 -2.60
C ILE A 190 -15.13 14.73 -3.85
N GLU A 191 -14.77 15.68 -4.70
CA GLU A 191 -15.41 15.90 -5.99
C GLU A 191 -14.57 15.28 -7.11
N GLY A 192 -15.16 14.37 -7.87
CA GLY A 192 -14.50 13.72 -9.01
C GLY A 192 -13.58 12.56 -8.65
N SER A 193 -12.84 12.10 -9.65
CA SER A 193 -11.91 10.96 -9.55
C SER A 193 -10.58 11.42 -8.95
N LEU A 194 -10.03 10.63 -8.02
CA LEU A 194 -8.70 10.86 -7.46
C LEU A 194 -7.58 10.26 -8.32
N LEU A 195 -7.92 9.36 -9.25
CA LEU A 195 -6.95 8.67 -10.08
C LEU A 195 -6.42 9.59 -11.19
N ASP A 196 -5.11 9.70 -11.28
CA ASP A 196 -4.45 10.33 -12.42
C ASP A 196 -4.60 9.41 -13.65
N ARG A 197 -5.33 9.89 -14.66
CA ARG A 197 -5.57 9.18 -15.93
C ARG A 197 -4.66 9.68 -17.05
N SER A 198 -3.67 10.51 -16.73
CA SER A 198 -2.70 10.96 -17.73
C SER A 198 -2.02 9.75 -18.37
N PRO A 199 -1.78 9.74 -19.70
CA PRO A 199 -1.12 8.63 -20.36
C PRO A 199 0.26 8.40 -19.72
N GLN A 200 0.44 7.23 -19.11
CA GLN A 200 1.74 6.81 -18.59
C GLN A 200 2.72 6.67 -19.76
N ARG A 201 3.99 7.05 -19.56
CA ARG A 201 5.02 6.82 -20.58
C ARG A 201 5.14 5.32 -20.82
N THR A 202 4.70 4.87 -22.00
CA THR A 202 5.00 3.51 -22.47
C THR A 202 6.50 3.45 -22.76
N SER A 203 7.22 2.58 -22.05
CA SER A 203 8.63 2.36 -22.30
C SER A 203 8.82 1.62 -23.63
N GLU A 204 9.19 2.34 -24.68
CA GLU A 204 9.89 1.75 -25.82
C GLU A 204 11.26 1.29 -25.31
N THR A 205 11.42 -0.03 -25.12
CA THR A 205 12.72 -0.75 -24.97
C THR A 205 13.87 0.11 -24.41
N GLY A 206 13.71 0.58 -23.17
CA GLY A 206 14.76 1.26 -22.42
C GLY A 206 15.66 0.22 -21.75
N ASP A 207 16.97 0.42 -21.87
CA ASP A 207 18.05 -0.40 -21.33
C ASP A 207 17.72 -0.98 -19.92
N LEU A 208 17.58 -2.31 -19.84
CA LEU A 208 17.26 -3.10 -18.64
C LEU A 208 18.40 -3.08 -17.59
N SER A 209 19.42 -2.26 -17.77
CA SER A 209 20.61 -2.17 -16.93
C SER A 209 20.38 -1.47 -15.58
N ARG A 210 19.28 -0.73 -15.40
CA ARG A 210 18.89 -0.10 -14.12
C ARG A 210 18.21 -1.08 -13.14
N ARG A 211 18.69 -2.32 -13.05
CA ARG A 211 18.24 -3.24 -11.99
C ARG A 211 19.07 -3.00 -10.75
N TYR A 212 18.46 -2.37 -9.74
CA TYR A 212 19.09 -2.27 -8.43
C TYR A 212 19.10 -3.64 -7.75
N PRO A 213 20.21 -4.08 -7.15
CA PRO A 213 20.27 -5.37 -6.49
C PRO A 213 19.30 -5.41 -5.29
N LEU A 214 18.37 -6.37 -5.32
CA LEU A 214 17.52 -6.75 -4.19
C LEU A 214 18.34 -7.67 -3.27
N GLN A 215 18.44 -7.32 -1.98
CA GLN A 215 19.02 -8.22 -0.98
C GLN A 215 17.92 -8.99 -0.27
N SER A 216 18.16 -10.27 -0.01
CA SER A 216 17.27 -11.12 0.79
C SER A 216 17.26 -10.62 2.23
N ILE A 217 16.11 -10.11 2.67
CA ILE A 217 15.87 -9.90 4.09
C ILE A 217 15.62 -11.29 4.69
N GLY A 218 16.59 -11.81 5.46
CA GLY A 218 16.37 -13.01 6.27
C GLY A 218 15.23 -12.76 7.25
N SER A 219 14.44 -13.79 7.61
CA SER A 219 13.28 -13.73 8.52
C SER A 219 13.33 -12.58 9.56
N VAL A 220 12.78 -11.41 9.23
CA VAL A 220 12.68 -10.30 10.19
C VAL A 220 11.22 -10.05 10.52
N LYS A 221 10.93 -10.22 11.81
CA LYS A 221 9.69 -9.86 12.47
C LYS A 221 9.66 -8.35 12.65
N GLU A 222 8.80 -7.64 11.90
CA GLU A 222 8.60 -6.21 12.06
C GLU A 222 7.12 -5.82 12.11
N SER A 223 6.87 -4.73 12.84
CA SER A 223 5.57 -4.19 13.19
C SER A 223 4.77 -3.82 11.94
N ILE A 224 3.51 -4.24 11.91
CA ILE A 224 2.59 -4.11 10.77
C ILE A 224 1.90 -2.73 10.71
N LEU A 225 2.37 -1.77 11.50
CA LEU A 225 1.60 -0.58 11.84
C LEU A 225 2.00 0.64 11.01
N SER A 226 1.30 0.89 9.89
CA SER A 226 1.34 2.20 9.22
C SER A 226 0.26 3.19 9.71
N TYR A 227 -0.59 2.76 10.67
CA TYR A 227 -1.76 3.50 11.18
C TYR A 227 -1.88 3.52 12.72
N ALA A 228 -0.79 3.34 13.46
CA ALA A 228 -0.80 3.43 14.93
C ALA A 228 -0.80 4.87 15.46
#